data_AF-A0A2E9XJ91-F1
#
_entry.id   AF-A0A2E9XJ91-F1
#
_cell.length_a   1.000
_cell.length_b   1.000
_cell.length_c   1.000
_cell.angle_alpha   90.00
_cell.angle_beta   90.00
_cell.angle_gamma   90.00
#
_symmetry.space_group_name_H-M   'P 1'
#
loop_
_entity.id
_entity.type
_entity.pdbx_description
1 polymer ?
#
loop_
_entity_poly.entity_id
_entity_poly.type
_entity_poly.pdbx_seq_one_letter_code
_entity_poly.pdbx_strand_id
1 'polypeptide(L)' 'MEKCYGVVKAGKNDCANISQSHSCAGQSKLDGDPGEWVYLAEGKCSRLVGGSLTGSAIQLFCV' A
#
# COMPACT_ATOMS: atom_id res chain seq x y z
N MET A 1 0.66 -15.46 -2.45
CA MET A 1 1.30 -14.14 -2.19
C MET A 1 0.20 -13.13 -1.98
N GLU A 2 0.34 -12.23 -1.01
CA GLU A 2 -0.70 -11.25 -0.63
C GLU A 2 -0.18 -9.82 -0.80
N LYS A 3 -1.07 -8.90 -1.21
CA LYS A 3 -0.77 -7.46 -1.18
C LYS A 3 -1.01 -6.95 0.23
N CYS A 4 0.01 -6.32 0.82
CA CYS A 4 -0.09 -5.71 2.12
C CYS A 4 0.02 -4.19 2.02
N TYR A 5 -1.04 -3.51 2.43
CA TYR A 5 -1.19 -2.07 2.36
C TYR A 5 -0.87 -1.41 3.69
N GLY A 6 -0.56 -0.11 3.68
CA GLY A 6 -0.40 0.69 4.90
C GLY A 6 0.90 0.43 5.69
N VAL A 7 1.78 -0.43 5.18
CA VAL A 7 3.07 -0.80 5.81
C VAL A 7 4.28 -0.36 4.99
N VAL A 8 4.02 0.20 3.82
CA VAL A 8 5.04 0.55 2.85
C VAL A 8 5.77 1.81 3.26
N LYS A 9 7.09 1.82 3.16
CA LYS A 9 7.89 3.05 3.33
C LYS A 9 7.90 3.88 2.04
N ALA A 10 8.13 5.18 2.17
CA ALA A 10 8.34 6.07 1.05
C ALA A 10 9.44 5.51 0.12
N GLY A 11 9.14 5.45 -1.18
CA GLY A 11 10.01 4.90 -2.21
C GLY A 11 10.22 3.39 -2.14
N LYS A 12 9.41 2.64 -1.37
CA LYS A 12 9.53 1.18 -1.18
C LYS A 12 8.24 0.42 -1.46
N ASN A 13 7.27 1.01 -2.17
CA ASN A 13 6.12 0.27 -2.68
C ASN A 13 6.52 -0.61 -3.86
N ASP A 14 5.72 -1.66 -4.06
CA ASP A 14 5.67 -2.38 -5.31
C ASP A 14 4.92 -1.59 -6.40
N CYS A 15 4.70 -2.22 -7.54
CA CYS A 15 4.10 -1.63 -8.74
C CYS A 15 2.66 -1.13 -8.49
N ALA A 16 2.35 0.09 -8.93
CA ALA A 16 1.04 0.72 -8.87
C ALA A 16 0.44 0.95 -7.48
N ASN A 17 -0.46 1.93 -7.38
CA ASN A 17 -1.22 2.21 -6.17
C ASN A 17 -2.74 2.18 -6.42
N ILE A 18 -3.52 2.12 -5.35
CA ILE A 18 -5.00 2.02 -5.45
C ILE A 18 -5.59 3.26 -6.11
N SER A 19 -5.04 4.44 -5.82
CA SER A 19 -5.50 5.71 -6.37
C SER A 19 -5.14 5.91 -7.85
N GLN A 20 -4.43 4.95 -8.47
CA GLN A 20 -3.95 5.01 -9.86
C GLN A 20 -3.10 6.25 -10.18
N SER A 21 -2.52 6.90 -9.17
CA SER A 21 -1.72 8.11 -9.37
C SER A 21 -0.32 7.82 -9.93
N HIS A 22 0.17 6.59 -9.79
CA HIS A 22 1.36 6.10 -10.46
C HIS A 22 1.28 4.58 -10.64
N SER A 23 2.08 4.07 -11.57
CA SER A 23 2.17 2.64 -11.87
C SER A 23 3.53 2.03 -11.52
N CYS A 24 4.57 2.81 -11.25
CA CYS A 24 5.90 2.25 -11.00
C CYS A 24 6.13 1.90 -9.51
N ALA A 25 6.98 0.90 -9.27
CA ALA A 25 7.53 0.62 -7.96
C ALA A 25 8.44 1.77 -7.49
N GLY A 26 8.56 1.94 -6.18
CA GLY A 26 9.39 2.99 -5.56
C GLY A 26 8.86 4.42 -5.76
N GLN A 27 7.57 4.59 -6.00
CA GLN A 27 6.90 5.89 -6.19
C GLN A 27 6.03 6.32 -4.99
N SER A 28 5.89 5.47 -3.97
CA SER A 28 5.23 5.83 -2.72
C SER A 28 5.87 7.09 -2.12
N LYS A 29 5.06 8.08 -1.81
CA LYS A 29 5.52 9.38 -1.30
C LYS A 29 5.57 9.45 0.22
N LEU A 30 4.84 8.57 0.89
CA LEU A 30 4.62 8.61 2.34
C LEU A 30 4.89 7.25 2.96
N ASP A 31 5.46 7.25 4.15
CA ASP A 31 5.51 6.06 4.98
C ASP A 31 4.09 5.69 5.45
N GLY A 32 3.76 4.41 5.33
CA GLY A 32 2.47 3.86 5.74
C GLY A 32 1.29 4.29 4.88
N ASP A 33 1.51 4.70 3.63
CA ASP A 33 0.41 5.11 2.75
C ASP A 33 -0.60 3.95 2.56
N PRO A 34 -1.88 4.14 2.90
CA PRO A 34 -2.90 3.10 2.82
C PRO A 34 -3.27 2.71 1.38
N GLY A 35 -2.93 3.52 0.39
CA GLY A 35 -3.09 3.24 -1.04
C GLY A 35 -1.90 2.49 -1.65
N GLU A 36 -0.77 2.45 -0.95
CA GLU A 36 0.46 1.77 -1.37
C GLU A 36 0.55 0.37 -0.79
N TRP A 37 1.22 -0.53 -1.51
CA TRP A 37 1.36 -1.92 -1.10
C TRP A 37 2.70 -2.54 -1.43
N VAL A 38 2.97 -3.64 -0.72
CA VAL A 38 4.10 -4.55 -0.97
C VAL A 38 3.58 -5.98 -1.02
N TYR A 39 4.19 -6.82 -1.86
CA TYR A 39 3.92 -8.25 -1.93
C TYR A 39 4.62 -8.98 -0.80
N LEU A 40 3.84 -9.74 -0.02
CA LEU A 40 4.34 -10.61 1.03
C LEU A 40 3.87 -12.05 0.80
N ALA A 41 4.53 -12.97 1.51
CA ALA A 41 3.98 -14.31 1.68
C ALA A 41 2.65 -14.23 2.45
N GLU A 42 1.74 -15.14 2.17
CA GLU A 42 0.42 -15.18 2.81
C GLU A 42 0.52 -15.29 4.34
N GLY A 43 -0.33 -14.53 5.03
CA GLY A 43 -0.38 -14.51 6.50
C GLY A 43 0.77 -13.74 7.17
N LYS A 44 1.54 -12.94 6.42
CA LYS A 44 2.54 -12.03 6.99
C LYS A 44 2.00 -10.62 7.19
N CYS A 45 1.10 -10.16 6.33
CA CYS A 45 0.56 -8.81 6.38
C CYS A 45 -0.14 -8.53 7.71
N SER A 46 -0.95 -9.48 8.20
CA SER A 46 -1.64 -9.39 9.49
C SER A 46 -0.72 -9.38 10.71
N ARG A 47 0.56 -9.74 10.54
CA ARG A 47 1.58 -9.70 11.60
C ARG A 47 2.33 -8.37 11.64
N LEU A 48 2.13 -7.50 10.65
CA LEU A 48 2.73 -6.18 10.58
C LEU A 48 1.78 -5.17 11.23
N VAL A 49 2.35 -4.29 12.07
CA VAL A 49 1.61 -3.19 12.67
C VAL A 49 1.14 -2.25 11.55
N GLY A 50 -0.16 -1.99 11.48
CA GLY A 50 -0.77 -1.17 10.42
C GLY A 50 -0.97 -1.89 9.08
N GLY A 51 -0.63 -3.18 8.98
CA GLY A 51 -0.84 -4.00 7.79
C GLY A 51 -2.32 -4.28 7.52
N SER A 52 -2.73 -4.07 6.28
CA SER A 52 -4.07 -4.42 5.81
C SER A 52 -4.02 -5.19 4.50
N LEU A 53 -4.88 -6.20 4.34
CA LEU A 53 -5.12 -6.88 3.06
C LEU A 53 -6.03 -6.07 2.14
N THR A 54 -6.71 -5.06 2.70
CA THR A 54 -7.52 -4.10 1.98
C THR A 54 -6.85 -2.74 2.07
N GLY A 55 -6.32 -2.26 0.95
CA GLY A 55 -5.85 -0.89 0.92
C GLY A 55 -7.02 0.08 0.82
N SER A 56 -6.75 1.30 1.26
CA SER A 56 -7.70 2.40 1.19
C SER A 56 -7.02 3.53 0.45
N ALA A 57 -7.51 3.84 -0.75
CA ALA A 57 -7.28 5.17 -1.27
C ALA A 57 -8.02 6.12 -0.34
N ILE A 58 -7.31 7.05 0.30
CA ILE A 58 -7.94 8.25 0.83
C ILE A 58 -8.41 9.03 -0.39
N GLN A 59 -9.55 8.62 -0.94
CA GLN A 59 -10.33 9.42 -1.85
C GLN A 59 -10.91 10.51 -0.95
N LEU A 60 -10.14 11.59 -0.82
CA LEU A 60 -10.67 12.86 -0.34
C LEU A 60 -11.88 13.14 -1.25
N PHE A 61 -13.08 12.94 -0.71
CA PHE A 61 -14.40 13.22 -1.31
C PHE A 61 -14.91 12.16 -2.30
N CYS A 62 -15.75 11.21 -1.86
CA CYS A 62 -17.22 11.33 -1.93
C CYS A 62 -17.76 12.68 -1.44
N VAL A 63 -17.57 13.73 -2.24
CA VAL A 63 -18.42 14.92 -2.39
C VAL A 63 -18.29 15.35 -3.84
#